data_AF-A0A1L3LSX8-F1
#
_entry.id   AF-A0A1L3LSX8-F1
#
_cell.length_a   1.000
_cell.length_b   1.000
_cell.length_c   1.000
_cell.angle_alpha   90.00
_cell.angle_beta   90.00
_cell.angle_gamma   90.00
#
_symmetry.space_group_name_H-M   'P 1'
#
loop_
_entity.id
_entity.type
_entity.pdbx_description
1 polymer ?
#
loop_
_entity_poly.entity_id
_entity_poly.type
_entity_poly.pdbx_seq_one_letter_code
_entity_poly.pdbx_strand_id
1 'polypeptide(L)' 'MNVHSRRPDRSPEAIEKRRNAAEQARAANIRQGYVHDPALEEATARYVAGDITREEYRQLMIEPPVR' A
#
# COMPACT_ATOMS: atom_id res chain seq x y z
N MET A 1 2.80 -18.16 18.50
CA MET A 1 2.30 -17.97 17.12
C MET A 1 3.47 -17.45 16.29
N ASN A 2 4.17 -18.31 15.56
CA ASN A 2 5.30 -17.87 14.72
C ASN A 2 4.74 -17.23 13.45
N VAL A 3 4.38 -15.95 13.52
CA VAL A 3 4.21 -15.14 12.31
C VAL A 3 5.62 -14.92 11.78
N HIS A 4 6.10 -15.87 10.98
CA HIS A 4 7.14 -15.57 10.03
C HIS A 4 6.51 -14.56 9.08
N SER A 5 6.67 -13.27 9.37
CA SER A 5 6.36 -12.19 8.44
C SER A 5 7.26 -12.40 7.23
N ARG A 6 6.82 -13.27 6.32
CA ARG A 6 7.43 -13.42 5.01
C ARG A 6 7.25 -12.06 4.38
N ARG A 7 8.35 -11.30 4.32
CA ARG A 7 8.38 -10.05 3.57
C ARG A 7 7.71 -10.29 2.22
N PRO A 8 6.85 -9.38 1.76
CA PRO A 8 6.17 -9.54 0.48
C PRO A 8 7.19 -9.82 -0.62
N ASP A 9 6.80 -10.64 -1.60
CA ASP A 9 7.61 -10.87 -2.78
C ASP A 9 8.00 -9.53 -3.42
N ARG A 10 9.27 -9.41 -3.81
CA ARG A 10 9.88 -8.23 -4.43
C ARG A 10 10.35 -8.53 -5.86
N SER A 11 9.95 -9.66 -6.43
CA SER A 11 10.12 -9.92 -7.85
C SER A 11 9.55 -8.75 -8.66
N PRO A 12 10.17 -8.40 -9.80
CA PRO A 12 9.68 -7.32 -10.66
C PRO A 12 8.21 -7.48 -11.04
N GLU A 13 7.78 -8.72 -11.30
CA GLU A 13 6.39 -9.06 -11.61
C GLU A 13 5.44 -8.74 -10.44
N ALA A 14 5.81 -9.10 -9.19
CA ALA A 14 4.99 -8.80 -8.02
C ALA A 14 4.91 -7.29 -7.71
N ILE A 15 5.98 -6.55 -7.98
CA ILE A 15 6.00 -5.08 -7.86
C ILE A 15 5.09 -4.46 -8.92
N GLU A 16 5.22 -4.87 -10.19
CA GLU A 16 4.42 -4.35 -11.29
C GLU A 16 2.93 -4.63 -11.09
N LYS A 17 2.58 -5.85 -10.66
CA LYS A 17 1.19 -6.22 -10.34
C LYS A 17 0.58 -5.31 -9.27
N ARG A 18 1.33 -5.02 -8.19
CA ARG A 18 0.86 -4.11 -7.14
C ARG A 18 0.79 -2.66 -7.62
N ARG A 19 1.75 -2.21 -8.42
CA ARG A 19 1.76 -0.88 -9.02
C ARG A 19 0.50 -0.65 -9.86
N ASN A 20 0.19 -1.59 -10.75
CA ASN A 20 -1.00 -1.51 -11.61
C ASN A 20 -2.29 -1.45 -10.78
N ALA A 21 -2.40 -2.27 -9.73
CA ALA A 21 -3.55 -2.23 -8.82
C ALA A 21 -3.67 -0.89 -8.07
N ALA A 22 -2.54 -0.36 -7.57
CA ALA A 22 -2.50 0.93 -6.87
C ALA A 22 -2.87 2.10 -7.79
N GLU A 23 -2.42 2.07 -9.04
CA GLU A 23 -2.72 3.09 -10.04
C GLU A 23 -4.20 3.05 -10.47
N GLN A 24 -4.78 1.87 -10.66
CA GLN A 24 -6.22 1.72 -10.91
C GLN A 24 -7.06 2.26 -9.75
N ALA A 25 -6.68 1.94 -8.51
CA ALA A 25 -7.34 2.47 -7.32
C ALA A 25 -7.21 4.00 -7.25
N ARG A 26 -6.03 4.55 -7.52
CA ARG A 26 -5.79 6.00 -7.57
C ARG A 26 -6.67 6.67 -8.63
N ALA A 27 -6.72 6.13 -9.85
CA ALA A 27 -7.54 6.67 -10.92
C ALA A 27 -9.04 6.63 -10.60
N ALA A 28 -9.51 5.60 -9.89
CA ALA A 28 -10.88 5.55 -9.37
C ALA A 28 -11.14 6.62 -8.32
N ASN A 29 -10.23 6.80 -7.36
CA ASN A 29 -10.35 7.80 -6.31
C ASN A 29 -10.33 9.24 -6.87
N ILE A 30 -9.43 9.54 -7.81
CA ILE A 30 -9.37 10.86 -8.48
C ILE A 30 -10.70 11.18 -9.15
N ARG A 31 -11.33 10.21 -9.81
CA ARG A 31 -12.67 10.39 -10.42
C ARG A 31 -13.76 10.69 -9.40
N GLN A 32 -13.57 10.30 -8.13
CA GLN A 32 -14.48 10.59 -7.02
C GLN A 32 -14.12 11.89 -6.28
N GLY A 33 -13.16 12.67 -6.79
CA GLY A 33 -12.76 13.95 -6.20
C GLY A 33 -11.66 13.84 -5.14
N TYR A 34 -11.00 12.68 -5.00
CA TYR A 34 -9.80 12.58 -4.17
C TYR A 34 -8.70 13.51 -4.68
N VAL A 35 -8.21 14.35 -3.78
CA VAL A 35 -7.03 15.19 -4.00
C VAL A 35 -5.87 14.55 -3.24
N HIS A 36 -4.76 14.37 -3.95
CA HIS A 36 -3.52 13.77 -3.49
C HIS A 36 -3.19 14.05 -2.01
N ASP A 37 -3.10 12.97 -1.22
CA ASP A 37 -2.60 12.92 0.15
C ASP A 37 -1.16 12.34 0.14
N PRO A 38 -0.15 13.12 0.57
CA PRO A 38 1.25 12.66 0.64
C PRO A 38 1.46 11.40 1.49
N ALA A 39 0.74 11.25 2.60
CA ALA A 39 0.90 10.11 3.52
C ALA A 39 0.39 8.81 2.88
N LEU A 40 -0.76 8.88 2.19
CA LEU A 40 -1.30 7.77 1.41
C LEU A 40 -0.32 7.34 0.31
N GLU A 41 0.31 8.31 -0.34
CA GLU A 41 1.25 8.09 -1.42
C GLU A 41 2.53 7.39 -0.97
N GLU A 42 3.09 7.82 0.15
CA GLU A 42 4.27 7.19 0.75
C GLU A 42 3.97 5.75 1.18
N ALA A 43 2.84 5.53 1.86
CA ALA A 43 2.41 4.20 2.26
C ALA A 43 2.20 3.28 1.04
N THR A 44 1.59 3.81 -0.02
CA THR A 44 1.34 3.07 -1.27
C THR A 44 2.65 2.70 -1.95
N ALA A 45 3.63 3.59 -2.01
CA ALA A 45 4.94 3.32 -2.58
C ALA A 45 5.65 2.18 -1.82
N ARG A 46 5.65 2.22 -0.48
CA ARG A 46 6.22 1.17 0.37
C ARG A 46 5.52 -0.17 0.19
N TYR A 47 4.20 -0.16 0.01
CA TYR A 47 3.42 -1.38 -0.25
C TYR A 47 3.75 -1.98 -1.62
N VAL A 48 3.85 -1.15 -2.67
CA VAL A 48 4.20 -1.59 -4.03
C VAL A 48 5.61 -2.17 -4.09
N ALA A 49 6.58 -1.56 -3.40
CA ALA A 49 7.95 -2.06 -3.29
C ALA A 49 8.07 -3.36 -2.47
N GLY A 50 7.04 -3.72 -1.69
CA GLY A 50 7.10 -4.83 -0.75
C GLY A 50 7.96 -4.56 0.48
N ASP A 51 8.08 -3.29 0.85
CA ASP A 51 8.65 -2.86 2.13
C ASP A 51 7.69 -3.08 3.29
N ILE A 52 6.39 -3.03 3.01
CA ILE A 52 5.34 -3.35 3.98
C ILE A 52 4.35 -4.36 3.39
N THR A 53 3.81 -5.18 4.27
CA THR A 53 2.70 -6.10 4.01
C THR A 53 1.39 -5.33 3.83
N ARG A 54 0.36 -6.04 3.35
CA ARG A 54 -0.99 -5.47 3.24
C ARG A 54 -1.58 -5.08 4.60
N GLU A 55 -1.22 -5.82 5.65
CA GLU A 55 -1.71 -5.55 7.01
C GLU A 55 -1.05 -4.30 7.59
N GLU A 56 0.28 -4.15 7.44
CA GLU A 56 0.98 -2.92 7.84
C GLU A 56 0.47 -1.70 7.07
N TYR A 57 0.18 -1.84 5.77
CA TYR A 57 -0.47 -0.77 5.00
C TYR A 57 -1.84 -0.40 5.56
N ARG A 58 -2.64 -1.38 5.99
CA ARG A 58 -3.95 -1.15 6.61
C ARG A 58 -3.81 -0.38 7.92
N GLN A 59 -2.86 -0.77 8.78
CA GLN A 59 -2.60 -0.10 10.05
C GLN A 59 -2.19 1.36 9.85
N LEU A 60 -1.38 1.66 8.83
CA LEU A 60 -0.96 3.03 8.53
C LEU A 60 -2.11 3.93 8.05
N MET A 61 -3.12 3.37 7.37
CA MET A 61 -4.15 4.17 6.69
C MET A 61 -5.54 4.15 7.35
N ILE A 62 -5.88 3.12 8.12
CA ILE A 62 -7.24 2.89 8.64
C ILE A 62 -7.28 2.99 10.17
N GLU A 63 -6.21 2.61 10.87
CA GLU A 63 -6.20 2.67 12.32
C GLU A 63 -5.67 4.03 12.79
N PRO A 64 -6.40 4.77 13.65
CA PRO A 64 -5.84 5.95 14.28
C PRO A 64 -4.62 5.49 15.11
N PRO A 65 -3.51 6.26 15.12
CA PRO A 65 -2.38 5.92 15.97
C PRO A 65 -2.89 5.83 17.41
N VAL A 66 -2.79 4.63 18.00
CA VAL A 66 -3.13 4.42 19.41
C VAL A 66 -2.21 5.34 20.20
N ARG A 67 -2.81 6.36 20.82
CA ARG A 67 -2.13 7.39 21.60
C ARG A 67 -1.93 6.93 23.03
#